data_AF-A0A7Y5DXE4-F1
#
_entry.id   AF-A0A7Y5DXE4-F1
#
_cell.length_a   1.000
_cell.length_b   1.000
_cell.length_c   1.000
_cell.angle_alpha   90.00
_cell.angle_beta   90.00
_cell.angle_gamma   90.00
#
_symmetry.space_group_name_H-M   'P 1'
#
loop_
_entity.id
_entity.type
_entity.pdbx_description
1 polymer ?
#
loop_
_entity_poly.entity_id
_entity_poly.type
_entity_poly.pdbx_seq_one_letter_code
_entity_poly.pdbx_strand_id
1 'polypeptide(L)'
;SVLPLDDELEAALLSPVGPHAWPRGRATAALELRPLPAEMHQASFAASSDPHREAAFDAVCGALIAGEAHLDALDAKIGDGDTGTTLANAARSLLAQKHALPFANLGALFGALSQHLSAAMGGSSGVLLGIFTAAVSAAMKSEASLSPALTSGAARVQEYGGAREGDRTMLDALVPAVAVLSSGGTVAEAAVAARDGAERTAALEVARAGRSGYLRSETLRGVSDPGAVAVALVFEALAHRADT
;
A
#
# COMPACT_ATOMS: atom_id res chain seq x y z
N SER A 1 21.43 35.39 -18.78
CA SER A 1 22.40 36.47 -19.02
C SER A 1 23.60 36.23 -18.15
N VAL A 2 24.82 36.43 -18.64
CA VAL A 2 26.06 36.29 -17.88
C VAL A 2 26.86 37.58 -18.10
N LEU A 3 27.36 38.17 -17.01
CA LEU A 3 28.16 39.40 -17.02
C LEU A 3 29.47 39.10 -16.28
N PRO A 4 30.64 39.33 -16.89
CA PRO A 4 31.91 39.31 -16.17
C PRO A 4 31.90 40.36 -15.05
N LEU A 5 32.26 39.96 -13.83
CA LEU A 5 32.34 40.86 -12.67
C LEU A 5 33.79 41.24 -12.40
N ASP A 6 34.03 42.53 -12.23
CA ASP A 6 35.18 43.08 -11.52
C ASP A 6 34.71 43.71 -10.19
N ASP A 7 35.65 44.11 -9.33
CA ASP A 7 35.35 44.63 -7.99
C ASP A 7 34.45 45.88 -8.04
N GLU A 8 34.57 46.71 -9.07
CA GLU A 8 33.78 47.93 -9.25
C GLU A 8 32.33 47.60 -9.65
N LEU A 9 32.16 46.71 -10.62
CA LEU A 9 30.84 46.24 -11.07
C LEU A 9 30.12 45.44 -9.99
N GLU A 10 30.83 44.59 -9.24
CA GLU A 10 30.24 43.87 -8.11
C GLU A 10 29.71 44.85 -7.05
N ALA A 11 30.51 45.84 -6.66
CA ALA A 11 30.09 46.87 -5.71
C ALA A 11 28.89 47.67 -6.23
N ALA A 12 28.88 48.04 -7.51
CA ALA A 12 27.76 48.76 -8.13
C ALA A 12 26.46 47.93 -8.15
N LEU A 13 26.54 46.63 -8.46
CA LEU A 13 25.39 45.74 -8.53
C LEU A 13 24.81 45.39 -7.15
N LEU A 14 25.65 45.36 -6.11
CA LEU A 14 25.24 45.12 -4.72
C LEU A 14 24.76 46.39 -4.00
N SER A 15 24.98 47.57 -4.59
CA SER A 15 24.63 48.84 -3.96
C SER A 15 23.10 49.01 -3.79
N PRO A 16 22.65 49.70 -2.73
CA PRO A 16 21.25 50.05 -2.56
C PRO A 16 20.77 50.90 -3.74
N VAL A 17 19.66 50.52 -4.34
CA VAL A 17 19.00 51.30 -5.40
C VAL A 17 17.54 51.59 -5.03
N GLY A 18 17.01 52.70 -5.53
CA GLY A 18 15.61 53.10 -5.32
C GLY A 18 14.57 52.18 -5.98
N PRO A 19 14.79 51.65 -7.20
CA PRO A 19 13.81 50.78 -7.86
C PRO A 19 13.53 49.48 -7.08
N HIS A 20 12.28 49.29 -6.68
CA HIS A 20 11.85 48.13 -5.90
C HIS A 20 11.93 46.79 -6.66
N ALA A 21 11.91 46.82 -7.99
CA ALA A 21 11.97 45.62 -8.83
C ALA A 21 13.41 45.13 -9.07
N TRP A 22 14.44 45.87 -8.62
CA TRP A 22 15.82 45.44 -8.75
C TRP A 22 16.12 44.30 -7.79
N PRO A 23 16.45 43.08 -8.27
CA PRO A 23 16.81 41.99 -7.38
C PRO A 23 18.17 42.30 -6.77
N ARG A 24 18.26 42.29 -5.44
CA ARG A 24 19.55 42.42 -4.76
C ARG A 24 20.43 41.24 -5.17
N GLY A 25 21.66 41.55 -5.60
CA GLY A 25 22.67 40.52 -5.82
C GLY A 25 22.85 39.69 -4.54
N ARG A 26 22.89 38.38 -4.70
CA ARG A 26 23.18 37.44 -3.62
C ARG A 26 24.39 36.64 -4.04
N ALA A 27 25.43 36.62 -3.21
CA ALA A 27 26.50 35.67 -3.38
C ALA A 27 25.92 34.25 -3.34
N THR A 28 26.36 33.40 -4.24
CA THR A 28 26.08 31.97 -4.14
C THR A 28 26.79 31.44 -2.91
N ALA A 29 26.02 31.14 -1.86
CA ALA A 29 26.58 30.47 -0.69
C ALA A 29 26.83 29.00 -1.02
N ALA A 30 27.84 28.41 -0.38
CA ALA A 30 27.98 26.96 -0.38
C ALA A 30 26.69 26.34 0.18
N LEU A 31 26.24 25.24 -0.42
CA LEU A 31 25.10 24.49 0.09
C LEU A 31 25.45 23.97 1.49
N GLU A 32 24.69 24.40 2.49
CA GLU A 32 24.78 23.86 3.85
C GLU A 32 24.12 22.48 3.87
N LEU A 33 24.93 21.42 3.84
CA LEU A 33 24.45 20.06 4.02
C LEU A 33 24.08 19.85 5.48
N ARG A 34 22.81 19.52 5.74
CA ARG A 34 22.34 19.14 7.07
C ARG A 34 22.24 17.62 7.18
N PRO A 35 22.66 17.03 8.31
CA PRO A 35 22.47 15.60 8.51
C PRO A 35 20.98 15.26 8.48
N LEU A 36 20.66 14.09 7.91
CA LEU A 36 19.30 13.58 7.90
C LEU A 36 18.84 13.36 9.36
N PRO A 37 17.69 13.91 9.78
CA PRO A 37 17.15 13.65 11.11
C PRO A 37 17.03 12.15 11.40
N ALA A 38 17.28 11.74 12.64
CA ALA A 38 17.21 10.33 13.04
C ALA A 38 15.84 9.72 12.72
N GLU A 39 14.79 10.51 12.84
CA GLU A 39 13.38 10.17 12.60
C GLU A 39 13.07 9.88 11.12
N MET A 40 13.93 10.36 10.20
CA MET A 40 13.81 10.10 8.77
C MET A 40 14.60 8.86 8.32
N HIS A 41 15.34 8.21 9.22
CA HIS A 41 15.97 6.94 8.91
C HIS A 41 14.89 5.86 8.77
N GLN A 42 14.95 5.09 7.69
CA GLN A 42 14.09 3.93 7.53
C GLN A 42 14.36 2.92 8.65
N ALA A 43 13.29 2.43 9.26
CA ALA A 43 13.41 1.40 10.29
C ALA A 43 14.13 0.17 9.69
N SER A 44 15.14 -0.32 10.41
CA SER A 44 15.83 -1.56 10.09
C SER A 44 15.12 -2.74 10.74
N PHE A 45 14.97 -3.84 9.99
CA PHE A 45 14.39 -5.07 10.49
C PHE A 45 15.43 -6.19 10.44
N ALA A 46 15.63 -6.87 11.58
CA ALA A 46 16.56 -7.99 11.64
C ALA A 46 15.93 -9.25 11.03
N ALA A 47 16.55 -9.77 9.96
CA ALA A 47 16.11 -11.00 9.30
C ALA A 47 15.97 -12.15 10.30
N SER A 48 14.89 -12.93 10.18
CA SER A 48 14.62 -14.08 11.03
C SER A 48 13.69 -15.05 10.30
N SER A 49 13.66 -16.31 10.73
CA SER A 49 12.93 -17.38 10.04
C SER A 49 11.79 -17.94 10.89
N ASP A 50 10.70 -18.30 10.22
CA ASP A 50 9.60 -19.09 10.76
C ASP A 50 9.01 -19.88 9.58
N PRO A 51 9.18 -21.22 9.54
CA PRO A 51 8.78 -22.03 8.39
C PRO A 51 7.29 -21.93 8.03
N HIS A 52 6.42 -21.79 9.03
CA HIS A 52 4.97 -21.71 8.80
C HIS A 52 4.61 -20.37 8.14
N ARG A 53 5.22 -19.28 8.61
CA ARG A 53 4.98 -17.93 8.07
C ARG A 53 5.65 -17.73 6.72
N GLU A 54 6.81 -18.32 6.50
CA GLU A 54 7.47 -18.35 5.19
C GLU A 54 6.61 -19.09 4.16
N ALA A 55 6.05 -20.25 4.51
CA ALA A 55 5.16 -21.00 3.63
C ALA A 55 3.86 -20.24 3.34
N ALA A 56 3.27 -19.57 4.35
CA ALA A 56 2.09 -18.72 4.16
C ALA A 56 2.40 -17.52 3.25
N PHE A 57 3.56 -16.89 3.44
CA PHE A 57 4.04 -15.78 2.60
C PHE A 57 4.25 -16.21 1.15
N ASP A 58 4.87 -17.37 0.91
CA ASP A 58 5.07 -17.92 -0.43
C ASP A 58 3.74 -18.21 -1.11
N ALA A 59 2.77 -18.79 -0.37
CA ALA A 59 1.44 -19.09 -0.89
C ALA A 59 0.71 -17.80 -1.32
N VAL A 60 0.74 -16.77 -0.47
CA VAL A 60 0.13 -15.46 -0.78
C VAL A 60 0.78 -14.80 -1.98
N CYS A 61 2.11 -14.74 -2.03
CA CYS A 61 2.81 -14.16 -3.17
C CYS A 61 2.54 -14.94 -4.46
N GLY A 62 2.53 -16.28 -4.38
CA GLY A 62 2.21 -17.15 -5.50
C GLY A 62 0.79 -16.95 -6.02
N ALA A 63 -0.21 -16.80 -5.13
CA ALA A 63 -1.59 -16.55 -5.51
C ALA A 63 -1.77 -15.19 -6.22
N LEU A 64 -1.10 -14.14 -5.73
CA LEU A 64 -1.14 -12.82 -6.38
C LEU A 64 -0.48 -12.83 -7.77
N ILE A 65 0.64 -13.55 -7.92
CA ILE A 65 1.30 -13.72 -9.22
C ILE A 65 0.43 -14.52 -10.18
N ALA A 66 -0.17 -15.62 -9.72
CA ALA A 66 -1.06 -16.45 -10.55
C ALA A 66 -2.34 -15.69 -10.95
N GLY A 67 -2.82 -14.79 -10.09
CA GLY A 67 -4.00 -13.96 -10.32
C GLY A 67 -3.80 -12.79 -11.28
N GLU A 68 -2.56 -12.46 -11.68
CA GLU A 68 -2.18 -11.27 -12.45
C GLU A 68 -3.11 -11.01 -13.66
N ALA A 69 -3.18 -11.96 -14.60
CA ALA A 69 -3.97 -11.79 -15.81
C ALA A 69 -5.48 -11.67 -15.54
N HIS A 70 -5.98 -12.36 -14.51
CA HIS A 70 -7.40 -12.29 -14.15
C HIS A 70 -7.77 -10.94 -13.55
N LEU A 71 -6.92 -10.44 -12.64
CA LEU A 71 -7.10 -9.14 -12.00
C LEU A 71 -7.00 -7.99 -13.00
N ASP A 72 -6.02 -8.03 -13.92
CA ASP A 72 -5.91 -7.05 -15.00
C ASP A 72 -7.12 -7.11 -15.94
N ALA A 73 -7.67 -8.29 -16.22
CA ALA A 73 -8.86 -8.43 -17.04
C ALA A 73 -10.15 -7.88 -16.38
N LEU A 74 -10.24 -7.93 -15.05
CA LEU A 74 -11.32 -7.27 -14.30
C LEU A 74 -11.12 -5.76 -14.32
N ASP A 75 -9.91 -5.31 -13.99
CA ASP A 75 -9.57 -3.89 -13.90
C ASP A 75 -9.64 -3.19 -15.26
N ALA A 76 -9.30 -3.85 -16.36
CA ALA A 76 -9.43 -3.28 -17.70
C ALA A 76 -10.89 -2.96 -18.09
N LYS A 77 -11.88 -3.55 -17.39
CA LYS A 77 -13.31 -3.24 -17.60
C LYS A 77 -13.76 -2.03 -16.81
N ILE A 78 -13.18 -1.79 -15.62
CA ILE A 78 -13.69 -0.81 -14.64
C ILE A 78 -12.63 0.17 -14.09
N GLY A 79 -11.42 0.16 -14.65
CA GLY A 79 -10.25 0.92 -14.23
C GLY A 79 -9.25 1.04 -15.38
N ASP A 80 -7.95 0.97 -15.08
CA ASP A 80 -6.87 1.09 -16.08
C ASP A 80 -6.16 -0.23 -16.43
N GLY A 81 -6.57 -1.34 -15.83
CA GLY A 81 -6.12 -2.67 -16.23
C GLY A 81 -4.73 -3.03 -15.75
N ASP A 82 -4.28 -2.47 -14.62
CA ASP A 82 -2.95 -2.68 -14.07
C ASP A 82 -2.93 -3.23 -12.63
N THR A 83 -4.10 -3.47 -12.02
CA THR A 83 -4.18 -3.95 -10.64
C THR A 83 -3.44 -5.27 -10.42
N GLY A 84 -3.61 -6.24 -11.32
CA GLY A 84 -2.94 -7.54 -11.29
C GLY A 84 -1.43 -7.41 -11.49
N THR A 85 -1.02 -6.67 -12.53
CA THR A 85 0.40 -6.38 -12.81
C THR A 85 1.08 -5.72 -11.60
N THR A 86 0.42 -4.73 -10.98
CA THR A 86 0.95 -4.00 -9.81
C THR A 86 1.15 -4.93 -8.62
N LEU A 87 0.17 -5.78 -8.30
CA LEU A 87 0.24 -6.72 -7.18
C LEU A 87 1.24 -7.85 -7.44
N ALA A 88 1.29 -8.40 -8.65
CA ALA A 88 2.22 -9.45 -9.02
C ALA A 88 3.68 -8.96 -8.97
N ASN A 89 3.95 -7.73 -9.44
CA ASN A 89 5.28 -7.14 -9.33
C ASN A 89 5.71 -6.90 -7.88
N ALA A 90 4.78 -6.46 -7.02
CA ALA A 90 5.04 -6.33 -5.59
C ALA A 90 5.37 -7.70 -4.95
N ALA A 91 4.57 -8.72 -5.26
CA ALA A 91 4.79 -10.09 -4.78
C ALA A 91 6.15 -10.66 -5.24
N ARG A 92 6.53 -10.49 -6.51
CA ARG A 92 7.85 -10.89 -7.03
C ARG A 92 8.99 -10.16 -6.32
N SER A 93 8.84 -8.86 -6.10
CA SER A 93 9.84 -8.03 -5.40
C SER A 93 10.02 -8.47 -3.94
N LEU A 94 8.93 -8.80 -3.26
CA LEU A 94 8.92 -9.35 -1.91
C LEU A 94 9.58 -10.73 -1.84
N LEU A 95 9.25 -11.64 -2.77
CA LEU A 95 9.90 -12.95 -2.88
C LEU A 95 11.41 -12.85 -3.09
N ALA A 96 11.87 -11.91 -3.93
CA ALA A 96 13.30 -11.67 -4.16
C ALA A 96 14.05 -11.23 -2.88
N GLN A 97 13.34 -10.56 -1.95
CA GLN A 97 13.88 -10.03 -0.70
C GLN A 97 13.53 -10.90 0.52
N LYS A 98 12.91 -12.08 0.30
CA LYS A 98 12.42 -12.97 1.36
C LYS A 98 13.44 -13.24 2.45
N HIS A 99 14.69 -13.50 2.09
CA HIS A 99 15.78 -13.83 3.02
C HIS A 99 16.13 -12.70 4.02
N ALA A 100 15.72 -11.45 3.73
CA ALA A 100 15.94 -10.30 4.60
C ALA A 100 14.74 -10.03 5.53
N LEU A 101 13.61 -10.73 5.36
CA LEU A 101 12.39 -10.48 6.10
C LEU A 101 12.44 -11.08 7.53
N PRO A 102 11.81 -10.43 8.52
CA PRO A 102 11.84 -10.86 9.91
C PRO A 102 10.69 -11.83 10.26
N PHE A 103 10.64 -13.03 9.66
CA PHE A 103 9.50 -13.96 9.80
C PHE A 103 9.20 -14.38 11.24
N ALA A 104 10.19 -14.39 12.15
CA ALA A 104 9.96 -14.78 13.55
C ALA A 104 9.15 -13.75 14.37
N ASN A 105 9.09 -12.49 13.92
CA ASN A 105 8.33 -11.43 14.59
C ASN A 105 7.31 -10.82 13.63
N LEU A 106 6.03 -11.15 13.82
CA LEU A 106 4.96 -10.75 12.91
C LEU A 106 4.77 -9.22 12.84
N GLY A 107 4.92 -8.50 13.95
CA GLY A 107 4.87 -7.04 13.96
C GLY A 107 6.00 -6.41 13.16
N ALA A 108 7.22 -6.94 13.28
CA ALA A 108 8.36 -6.54 12.46
C ALA A 108 8.15 -6.91 10.98
N LEU A 109 7.57 -8.08 10.70
CA LEU A 109 7.27 -8.54 9.34
C LEU A 109 6.32 -7.58 8.64
N PHE A 110 5.19 -7.23 9.26
CA PHE A 110 4.28 -6.23 8.72
C PHE A 110 4.94 -4.86 8.51
N GLY A 111 5.87 -4.48 9.39
CA GLY A 111 6.64 -3.24 9.23
C GLY A 111 7.56 -3.29 8.00
N ALA A 112 8.26 -4.40 7.78
CA ALA A 112 9.10 -4.61 6.61
C ALA A 112 8.25 -4.63 5.32
N LEU A 113 7.13 -5.37 5.32
CA LEU A 113 6.19 -5.40 4.20
C LEU A 113 5.69 -3.99 3.85
N SER A 114 5.36 -3.17 4.84
CA SER A 114 4.92 -1.79 4.62
C SER A 114 5.96 -0.96 3.85
N GLN A 115 7.23 -1.03 4.26
CA GLN A 115 8.31 -0.32 3.57
C GLN A 115 8.49 -0.81 2.13
N HIS A 116 8.48 -2.13 1.92
CA HIS A 116 8.63 -2.71 0.58
C HIS A 116 7.45 -2.38 -0.33
N LEU A 117 6.21 -2.53 0.14
CA LEU A 117 5.01 -2.25 -0.65
C LEU A 117 4.96 -0.77 -1.04
N SER A 118 5.28 0.14 -0.11
CA SER A 118 5.31 1.58 -0.38
C SER A 118 6.38 1.98 -1.42
N ALA A 119 7.45 1.21 -1.54
CA ALA A 119 8.53 1.45 -2.51
C ALA A 119 8.32 0.76 -3.86
N ALA A 120 7.71 -0.43 -3.85
CA ALA A 120 7.57 -1.28 -5.04
C ALA A 120 6.28 -1.04 -5.82
N MET A 121 5.23 -0.51 -5.16
CA MET A 121 3.93 -0.29 -5.79
C MET A 121 3.69 1.19 -6.07
N GLY A 122 3.18 1.48 -7.26
CA GLY A 122 2.61 2.78 -7.60
C GLY A 122 1.12 2.87 -7.24
N GLY A 123 0.54 4.05 -7.44
CA GLY A 123 -0.90 4.27 -7.32
C GLY A 123 -1.44 4.26 -5.89
N SER A 124 -2.77 4.35 -5.77
CA SER A 124 -3.46 4.36 -4.47
C SER A 124 -3.37 3.02 -3.75
N SER A 125 -3.32 1.90 -4.48
CA SER A 125 -3.24 0.55 -3.91
C SER A 125 -1.94 0.35 -3.10
N GLY A 126 -0.79 0.79 -3.63
CA GLY A 126 0.48 0.76 -2.90
C GLY A 126 0.45 1.54 -1.59
N VAL A 127 -0.10 2.75 -1.62
CA VAL A 127 -0.26 3.60 -0.43
C VAL A 127 -1.18 2.96 0.60
N LEU A 128 -2.36 2.46 0.18
CA LEU A 128 -3.34 1.89 1.09
C LEU A 128 -2.85 0.56 1.71
N LEU A 129 -2.17 -0.29 0.94
CA LEU A 129 -1.55 -1.50 1.49
C LEU A 129 -0.36 -1.18 2.41
N GLY A 130 0.43 -0.16 2.09
CA GLY A 130 1.46 0.37 2.97
C GLY A 130 0.89 0.86 4.31
N ILE A 131 -0.22 1.62 4.27
CA ILE A 131 -0.95 2.08 5.46
C ILE A 131 -1.48 0.91 6.28
N PHE A 132 -2.14 -0.04 5.62
CA PHE A 132 -2.68 -1.24 6.26
C PHE A 132 -1.59 -1.98 7.04
N THR A 133 -0.49 -2.33 6.37
CA THR A 133 0.61 -3.10 6.97
C THR A 133 1.37 -2.32 8.05
N ALA A 134 1.55 -1.00 7.88
CA ALA A 134 2.13 -0.14 8.92
C ALA A 134 1.26 -0.10 10.18
N ALA A 135 -0.06 0.01 10.01
CA ALA A 135 -1.00 0.06 11.12
C ALA A 135 -1.08 -1.28 11.88
N VAL A 136 -1.05 -2.41 11.15
CA VAL A 136 -0.94 -3.74 11.76
C VAL A 136 0.36 -3.85 12.55
N SER A 137 1.50 -3.47 11.95
CA SER A 137 2.81 -3.47 12.63
C SER A 137 2.79 -2.67 13.93
N ALA A 138 2.23 -1.46 13.89
CA ALA A 138 2.13 -0.59 15.06
C ALA A 138 1.24 -1.19 16.16
N ALA A 139 0.09 -1.76 15.80
CA ALA A 139 -0.80 -2.41 16.77
C ALA A 139 -0.14 -3.63 17.43
N MET A 140 0.62 -4.42 16.66
CA MET A 140 1.34 -5.58 17.18
C MET A 140 2.50 -5.22 18.13
N LYS A 141 3.11 -4.04 17.97
CA LYS A 141 4.12 -3.53 18.93
C LYS A 141 3.52 -3.26 20.32
N SER A 142 2.22 -3.00 20.39
CA SER A 142 1.47 -2.83 21.64
C SER A 142 0.91 -4.15 22.19
N GLU A 143 1.51 -5.28 21.81
CA GLU A 143 1.13 -6.65 22.23
C GLU A 143 -0.30 -7.08 21.86
N ALA A 144 -0.91 -6.44 20.85
CA ALA A 144 -2.17 -6.92 20.30
C ALA A 144 -1.96 -8.28 19.60
N SER A 145 -2.94 -9.18 19.74
CA SER A 145 -3.01 -10.36 18.88
C SER A 145 -3.28 -9.95 17.42
N LEU A 146 -3.08 -10.88 16.49
CA LEU A 146 -3.18 -10.59 15.06
C LEU A 146 -4.56 -10.05 14.65
N SER A 147 -5.67 -10.64 15.12
CA SER A 147 -7.02 -10.23 14.68
C SER A 147 -7.34 -8.76 15.04
N PRO A 148 -7.16 -8.28 16.29
CA PRO A 148 -7.30 -6.86 16.61
C PRO A 148 -6.35 -5.94 15.81
N ALA A 149 -5.13 -6.40 15.51
CA ALA A 149 -4.18 -5.64 14.71
C ALA A 149 -4.66 -5.50 13.25
N LEU A 150 -5.22 -6.56 12.65
CA LEU A 150 -5.85 -6.51 11.32
C LEU A 150 -7.05 -5.55 11.29
N THR A 151 -7.87 -5.54 12.34
CA THR A 151 -8.98 -4.59 12.49
C THR A 151 -8.50 -3.15 12.53
N SER A 152 -7.43 -2.87 13.28
CA SER A 152 -6.76 -1.55 13.27
C SER A 152 -6.26 -1.18 11.88
N GLY A 153 -5.64 -2.14 11.17
CA GLY A 153 -5.21 -1.96 9.78
C GLY A 153 -6.34 -1.56 8.85
N ALA A 154 -7.46 -2.31 8.86
CA ALA A 154 -8.63 -2.01 8.05
C ALA A 154 -9.22 -0.63 8.38
N ALA A 155 -9.31 -0.29 9.66
CA ALA A 155 -9.79 1.02 10.09
C ALA A 155 -8.92 2.17 9.58
N ARG A 156 -7.59 2.00 9.54
CA ARG A 156 -6.67 3.00 8.96
C ARG A 156 -6.84 3.16 7.46
N VAL A 157 -7.06 2.05 6.73
CA VAL A 157 -7.38 2.14 5.28
C VAL A 157 -8.67 2.92 5.06
N GLN A 158 -9.69 2.71 5.88
CA GLN A 158 -10.94 3.48 5.80
C GLN A 158 -10.73 4.96 6.13
N GLU A 159 -9.92 5.29 7.14
CA GLU A 159 -9.62 6.66 7.55
C GLU A 159 -8.90 7.45 6.45
N TYR A 160 -7.83 6.90 5.90
CA TYR A 160 -7.00 7.59 4.90
C TYR A 160 -7.54 7.48 3.47
N GLY A 161 -8.19 6.36 3.14
CA GLY A 161 -8.78 6.12 1.83
C GLY A 161 -10.18 6.68 1.66
N GLY A 162 -10.89 6.97 2.76
CA GLY A 162 -12.26 7.52 2.76
C GLY A 162 -13.36 6.52 2.38
N ALA A 163 -12.99 5.32 1.94
CA ALA A 163 -13.92 4.26 1.53
C ALA A 163 -14.42 3.41 2.71
N ARG A 164 -15.57 2.78 2.53
CA ARG A 164 -16.25 1.86 3.46
C ARG A 164 -16.66 0.58 2.74
N GLU A 165 -17.11 -0.42 3.49
CA GLU A 165 -17.83 -1.54 2.91
C GLU A 165 -19.09 -1.01 2.19
N GLY A 166 -19.32 -1.47 0.96
CA GLY A 166 -20.36 -0.99 0.04
C GLY A 166 -19.86 0.02 -1.00
N ASP A 167 -18.60 0.47 -0.92
CA ASP A 167 -18.07 1.50 -1.83
C ASP A 167 -17.41 0.93 -3.09
N ARG A 168 -17.41 -0.40 -3.26
CA ARG A 168 -16.75 -1.15 -4.34
C ARG A 168 -15.23 -1.00 -4.33
N THR A 169 -14.60 -1.49 -3.28
CA THR A 169 -13.14 -1.48 -3.09
C THR A 169 -12.67 -2.77 -2.42
N MET A 170 -11.35 -2.90 -2.22
CA MET A 170 -10.76 -3.96 -1.42
C MET A 170 -11.37 -4.13 -0.01
N LEU A 171 -11.99 -3.08 0.55
CA LEU A 171 -12.64 -3.12 1.86
C LEU A 171 -13.86 -4.03 1.89
N ASP A 172 -14.55 -4.22 0.76
CA ASP A 172 -15.71 -5.09 0.64
C ASP A 172 -15.38 -6.56 0.93
N ALA A 173 -14.12 -6.96 0.73
CA ALA A 173 -13.59 -8.28 1.08
C ALA A 173 -12.81 -8.27 2.40
N LEU A 174 -11.99 -7.23 2.64
CA LEU A 174 -11.10 -7.16 3.81
C LEU A 174 -11.87 -7.06 5.13
N VAL A 175 -12.87 -6.15 5.20
CA VAL A 175 -13.64 -5.90 6.43
C VAL A 175 -14.38 -7.14 6.90
N PRO A 176 -15.17 -7.85 6.07
CA PRO A 176 -15.88 -9.04 6.53
C PRO A 176 -14.93 -10.18 6.93
N ALA A 177 -13.82 -10.38 6.21
CA ALA A 177 -12.83 -11.39 6.57
C ALA A 177 -12.18 -11.13 7.94
N VAL A 178 -11.80 -9.87 8.20
CA VAL A 178 -11.20 -9.46 9.48
C VAL A 178 -12.22 -9.51 10.63
N ALA A 179 -13.50 -9.25 10.34
CA ALA A 179 -14.58 -9.42 11.32
C ALA A 179 -14.71 -10.88 11.77
N VAL A 180 -14.67 -11.85 10.84
CA VAL A 180 -14.69 -13.28 11.15
C VAL A 180 -13.54 -13.66 12.08
N LEU A 181 -12.31 -13.27 11.75
CA LEU A 181 -11.14 -13.56 12.58
C LEU A 181 -11.21 -12.88 13.96
N SER A 182 -11.82 -11.70 14.05
CA SER A 182 -11.99 -10.97 15.32
C SER A 182 -13.05 -11.61 16.21
N SER A 183 -14.04 -12.29 15.63
CA SER A 183 -15.05 -13.07 16.34
C SER A 183 -14.60 -14.48 16.70
N GLY A 184 -13.34 -14.84 16.44
CA GLY A 184 -12.78 -16.15 16.76
C GLY A 184 -13.01 -17.22 15.68
N GLY A 185 -13.45 -16.83 14.48
CA GLY A 185 -13.55 -17.71 13.34
C GLY A 185 -12.19 -18.13 12.78
N THR A 186 -12.22 -19.15 11.93
CA THR A 186 -11.06 -19.73 11.26
C THR A 186 -10.64 -18.91 10.04
N VAL A 187 -9.41 -19.16 9.55
CA VAL A 187 -8.92 -18.56 8.29
C VAL A 187 -9.75 -19.01 7.10
N ALA A 188 -10.27 -20.24 7.11
CA ALA A 188 -11.16 -20.75 6.06
C ALA A 188 -12.49 -19.99 6.01
N GLU A 189 -13.11 -19.74 7.16
CA GLU A 189 -14.33 -18.92 7.23
C GLU A 189 -14.06 -17.47 6.80
N ALA A 190 -12.90 -16.92 7.16
CA ALA A 190 -12.48 -15.59 6.72
C ALA A 190 -12.27 -15.52 5.19
N ALA A 191 -11.75 -16.58 4.57
CA ALA A 191 -11.62 -16.68 3.12
C ALA A 191 -12.97 -16.71 2.40
N VAL A 192 -13.94 -17.47 2.92
CA VAL A 192 -15.32 -17.46 2.40
C VAL A 192 -15.91 -16.05 2.51
N ALA A 193 -15.79 -15.40 3.68
CA ALA A 193 -16.30 -14.04 3.86
C ALA A 193 -15.63 -13.01 2.92
N ALA A 194 -14.33 -13.15 2.66
CA ALA A 194 -13.61 -12.32 1.69
C ALA A 194 -14.13 -12.53 0.27
N ARG A 195 -14.33 -13.80 -0.14
CA ARG A 195 -14.85 -14.17 -1.46
C ARG A 195 -16.26 -13.64 -1.68
N ASP A 196 -17.15 -13.88 -0.72
CA ASP A 196 -18.53 -13.37 -0.77
C ASP A 196 -18.54 -11.84 -0.84
N GLY A 197 -17.67 -11.18 -0.07
CA GLY A 197 -17.44 -9.74 -0.13
C GLY A 197 -17.05 -9.25 -1.53
N ALA A 198 -16.05 -9.90 -2.13
CA ALA A 198 -15.59 -9.58 -3.49
C ALA A 198 -16.66 -9.81 -4.55
N GLU A 199 -17.43 -10.90 -4.47
CA GLU A 199 -18.49 -11.21 -5.42
C GLU A 199 -19.65 -10.20 -5.33
N ARG A 200 -20.03 -9.79 -4.12
CA ARG A 200 -21.08 -8.76 -3.91
C ARG A 200 -20.78 -7.45 -4.62
N THR A 201 -19.50 -7.09 -4.82
CA THR A 201 -19.13 -5.87 -5.53
C THR A 201 -19.64 -5.82 -6.98
N ALA A 202 -19.85 -6.97 -7.63
CA ALA A 202 -20.40 -7.04 -8.98
C ALA A 202 -21.88 -6.58 -9.05
N ALA A 203 -22.61 -6.66 -7.94
CA ALA A 203 -24.01 -6.28 -7.84
C ALA A 203 -24.21 -4.81 -7.41
N LEU A 204 -23.19 -4.17 -6.84
CA LEU A 204 -23.24 -2.75 -6.50
C LEU A 204 -23.31 -1.93 -7.79
N GLU A 205 -24.03 -0.82 -7.84
CA GLU A 205 -24.16 -0.04 -9.10
C GLU A 205 -23.36 1.26 -9.09
N VAL A 206 -22.84 1.64 -7.93
CA VAL A 206 -22.09 2.88 -7.73
C VAL A 206 -20.79 2.53 -7.02
N ALA A 207 -19.66 2.86 -7.65
CA ALA A 207 -18.39 2.92 -6.95
C ALA A 207 -18.24 4.31 -6.34
N ARG A 208 -17.92 4.38 -5.04
CA ARG A 208 -17.80 5.66 -4.31
C ARG A 208 -16.36 6.07 -4.05
N ALA A 209 -15.41 5.23 -4.46
CA ALA A 209 -13.98 5.48 -4.37
C ALA A 209 -13.23 4.85 -5.56
N GLY A 210 -11.97 5.25 -5.72
CA GLY A 210 -11.09 4.72 -6.76
C GLY A 210 -11.45 5.14 -8.18
N ARG A 211 -10.76 4.56 -9.17
CA ARG A 211 -10.97 4.88 -10.59
C ARG A 211 -12.33 4.45 -11.11
N SER A 212 -12.88 3.36 -10.56
CA SER A 212 -14.24 2.88 -10.82
C SER A 212 -15.30 3.95 -10.53
N GLY A 213 -15.05 4.88 -9.60
CA GLY A 213 -15.96 5.99 -9.27
C GLY A 213 -16.17 7.00 -10.41
N TYR A 214 -15.36 6.95 -11.47
CA TYR A 214 -15.51 7.79 -12.66
C TYR A 214 -16.47 7.20 -13.70
N LEU A 215 -16.88 5.94 -13.52
CA LEU A 215 -17.66 5.20 -14.50
C LEU A 215 -19.15 5.24 -14.20
N ARG A 216 -19.95 5.02 -15.25
CA ARG A 216 -21.41 4.90 -15.14
C ARG A 216 -21.79 3.52 -14.62
N SER A 217 -22.95 3.43 -13.98
CA SER A 217 -23.44 2.19 -13.37
C SER A 217 -23.54 1.02 -14.36
N GLU A 218 -23.85 1.28 -15.63
CA GLU A 218 -23.96 0.23 -16.65
C GLU A 218 -22.63 -0.47 -16.93
N THR A 219 -21.50 0.25 -16.85
CA THR A 219 -20.16 -0.32 -17.05
C THR A 219 -19.72 -1.17 -15.86
N LEU A 220 -20.21 -0.83 -14.66
CA LEU A 220 -19.79 -1.48 -13.42
C LEU A 220 -20.58 -2.77 -13.12
N ARG A 221 -21.78 -2.93 -13.68
CA ARG A 221 -22.68 -4.04 -13.37
C ARG A 221 -22.09 -5.37 -13.86
N GLY A 222 -22.06 -6.37 -12.98
CA GLY A 222 -21.60 -7.73 -13.32
C GLY A 222 -20.08 -7.90 -13.35
N VAL A 223 -19.31 -6.88 -12.95
CA VAL A 223 -17.85 -6.96 -12.84
C VAL A 223 -17.45 -6.77 -11.38
N SER A 224 -16.80 -7.76 -10.78
CA SER A 224 -16.26 -7.62 -9.42
C SER A 224 -15.11 -6.61 -9.38
N ASP A 225 -14.98 -5.90 -8.26
CA ASP A 225 -13.85 -5.01 -7.99
C ASP A 225 -12.54 -5.82 -7.92
N PRO A 226 -11.52 -5.48 -8.73
CA PRO A 226 -10.25 -6.22 -8.76
C PRO A 226 -9.52 -6.17 -7.42
N GLY A 227 -9.62 -5.07 -6.66
CA GLY A 227 -9.03 -4.95 -5.33
C GLY A 227 -9.66 -5.91 -4.32
N ALA A 228 -10.99 -6.04 -4.34
CA ALA A 228 -11.72 -6.99 -3.50
C ALA A 228 -11.39 -8.45 -3.88
N VAL A 229 -11.33 -8.76 -5.18
CA VAL A 229 -10.94 -10.10 -5.65
C VAL A 229 -9.50 -10.44 -5.24
N ALA A 230 -8.58 -9.47 -5.29
CA ALA A 230 -7.21 -9.66 -4.82
C ALA A 230 -7.15 -10.01 -3.32
N VAL A 231 -7.95 -9.32 -2.48
CA VAL A 231 -8.04 -9.65 -1.05
C VAL A 231 -8.59 -11.07 -0.84
N ALA A 232 -9.63 -11.47 -1.58
CA ALA A 232 -10.16 -12.83 -1.51
C ALA A 232 -9.10 -13.88 -1.84
N LEU A 233 -8.31 -13.68 -2.90
CA LEU A 233 -7.20 -14.57 -3.28
C LEU A 233 -6.16 -14.72 -2.15
N VAL A 234 -5.86 -13.64 -1.43
CA VAL A 234 -4.92 -13.68 -0.29
C VAL A 234 -5.47 -14.56 0.83
N PHE A 235 -6.73 -14.38 1.23
CA PHE A 235 -7.31 -15.20 2.30
C PHE A 235 -7.49 -16.67 1.89
N GLU A 236 -7.86 -16.95 0.64
CA GLU A 236 -7.94 -18.31 0.10
C GLU A 236 -6.58 -19.02 0.13
N ALA A 237 -5.50 -18.33 -0.25
CA ALA A 237 -4.15 -18.86 -0.17
C ALA A 237 -3.74 -19.19 1.28
N LEU A 238 -4.13 -18.34 2.24
CA LEU A 238 -3.88 -18.58 3.65
C LEU A 238 -4.72 -19.75 4.19
N ALA A 239 -5.97 -19.88 3.78
CA ALA A 239 -6.87 -20.95 4.20
C ALA A 239 -6.38 -22.32 3.72
N HIS A 240 -6.01 -22.44 2.43
CA HIS A 240 -5.45 -23.67 1.88
C HIS A 240 -4.20 -24.16 2.63
N ARG A 241 -3.42 -23.25 3.22
CA ARG A 241 -2.27 -23.57 4.06
C ARG A 241 -2.65 -24.01 5.47
N ALA A 242 -3.73 -23.47 6.03
CA ALA A 242 -4.19 -23.84 7.38
C ALA A 242 -4.70 -25.28 7.45
N ASP A 243 -5.20 -25.81 6.34
CA ASP A 243 -5.70 -27.19 6.22
C ASP A 243 -4.60 -28.23 5.94
N THR A 244 -3.34 -27.81 5.72
CA THR A 244 -2.18 -28.66 5.35
C THR A 244 -0.97 -28.50 6.26
#